data_AF-A0A392PTD1-F1
#
_entry.id   AF-A0A392PTD1-F1
#
_cell.length_a   1.000
_cell.length_b   1.000
_cell.length_c   1.000
_cell.angle_alpha   90.00
_cell.angle_beta   90.00
_cell.angle_gamma   90.00
#
_symmetry.space_group_name_H-M   'P 1'
#
loop_
_entity.id
_entity.type
_entity.pdbx_description
1 polymer ?
#
loop_
_entity_poly.entity_id
_entity_poly.type
_entity_poly.pdbx_seq_one_letter_code
_entity_poly.pdbx_strand_id
1 'polypeptide(L)'
;MSQIALFKYVCSNVEEGFVFCGDTAQTIARGIDFRFQDIKSLFYNKFVLESKKSSYNQGNEKGLVSDTFLLNQNFRTHAGVLKLSQSIIELLSRFFPHSIDSLKPETSLIYGEAPVVLECWSRKNALVTIFGNTGHECGKIVGFGAEQVILVRDDYARKEILEYVGKQALVLTILECKGLEFQ
;
A
#
# COMPACT_ATOMS: atom_id res chain seq x y z
N MET A 1 2.44 17.01 -3.06
CA MET A 1 2.21 17.50 -1.67
C MET A 1 1.55 18.88 -1.62
N SER A 2 2.05 19.92 -2.28
CA SER A 2 1.49 21.29 -2.19
C SER A 2 0.00 21.41 -2.55
N GLN A 3 -0.52 20.50 -3.35
CA GLN A 3 -1.95 20.42 -3.69
C GLN A 3 -2.86 20.29 -2.46
N ILE A 4 -2.41 19.64 -1.38
CA ILE A 4 -3.16 19.53 -0.12
C ILE A 4 -3.50 20.92 0.43
N ALA A 5 -2.61 21.89 0.26
CA ALA A 5 -2.84 23.25 0.75
C ALA A 5 -4.02 23.95 0.08
N LEU A 6 -4.51 23.46 -1.07
CA LEU A 6 -5.71 23.99 -1.72
C LEU A 6 -6.97 23.70 -0.90
N PHE A 7 -6.98 22.66 -0.07
CA PHE A 7 -8.14 22.32 0.76
C PHE A 7 -8.48 23.39 1.80
N LYS A 8 -7.54 24.30 2.12
CA LYS A 8 -7.81 25.46 3.00
C LYS A 8 -8.91 26.39 2.46
N TYR A 9 -9.12 26.37 1.13
CA TYR A 9 -10.18 27.16 0.49
C TYR A 9 -11.53 26.44 0.47
N VAL A 10 -11.56 25.14 0.81
CA VAL A 10 -12.77 24.32 0.83
C VAL A 10 -13.41 24.34 2.22
N CYS A 11 -12.60 24.27 3.28
CA CYS A 11 -13.07 24.29 4.65
C CYS A 11 -12.28 25.28 5.50
N SER A 12 -12.99 26.18 6.19
CA SER A 12 -12.41 27.19 7.07
C SER A 12 -12.18 26.69 8.49
N ASN A 13 -12.80 25.56 8.88
CA ASN A 13 -12.60 24.95 10.20
C ASN A 13 -11.29 24.14 10.20
N VAL A 14 -10.20 24.77 10.65
CA VAL A 14 -8.88 24.15 10.72
C VAL A 14 -8.75 23.17 11.88
N GLU A 15 -9.51 23.36 12.96
CA GLU A 15 -9.38 22.55 14.18
C GLU A 15 -10.02 21.17 14.02
N GLU A 16 -11.19 21.08 13.38
CA GLU A 16 -11.95 19.82 13.27
C GLU A 16 -12.35 19.45 11.84
N GLY A 17 -12.12 20.34 10.86
CA GLY A 17 -12.61 20.17 9.50
C GLY A 17 -11.78 19.23 8.62
N PHE A 18 -10.63 18.74 9.10
CA PHE A 18 -9.71 17.93 8.32
C PHE A 18 -9.25 16.68 9.07
N VAL A 19 -9.39 15.54 8.41
CA VAL A 19 -8.80 14.27 8.87
C VAL A 19 -8.03 13.68 7.69
N PHE A 20 -6.73 13.50 7.86
CA PHE A 20 -5.87 12.85 6.88
C PHE A 20 -5.61 11.40 7.31
N CYS A 21 -5.86 10.46 6.41
CA CYS A 21 -5.61 9.03 6.62
C CYS A 21 -4.86 8.44 5.43
N GLY A 22 -4.15 7.35 5.66
CA GLY A 22 -3.33 6.69 4.65
C GLY A 22 -2.21 5.86 5.25
N ASP A 23 -1.46 5.22 4.37
CA ASP A 23 -0.28 4.41 4.69
C ASP A 23 0.85 4.81 3.74
N THR A 24 1.95 5.30 4.31
CA THR A 24 3.09 5.81 3.54
C THR A 24 3.83 4.70 2.80
N ALA A 25 3.83 3.47 3.34
CA ALA A 25 4.49 2.33 2.70
C ALA A 25 3.72 1.81 1.48
N GLN A 26 2.46 2.21 1.32
CA GLN A 26 1.60 1.81 0.21
C GLN A 26 1.64 2.77 -0.99
N THR A 27 2.61 3.68 -1.01
CA THR A 27 2.71 4.69 -2.07
C THR A 27 3.30 4.07 -3.34
N ILE A 28 2.49 4.01 -4.40
CA ILE A 28 2.86 3.42 -5.70
C ILE A 28 2.95 4.46 -6.83
N ALA A 29 2.54 5.69 -6.56
CA ALA A 29 2.56 6.77 -7.54
C ALA A 29 3.99 7.32 -7.69
N ARG A 30 4.51 7.33 -8.93
CA ARG A 30 5.88 7.80 -9.19
C ARG A 30 6.03 9.28 -8.84
N GLY A 31 7.08 9.61 -8.09
CA GLY A 31 7.41 10.99 -7.72
C GLY A 31 6.51 11.58 -6.64
N ILE A 32 5.71 10.75 -5.99
CA ILE A 32 4.94 11.12 -4.81
C ILE A 32 5.46 10.27 -3.67
N ASP A 33 6.36 10.83 -2.86
CA ASP A 33 6.72 10.26 -1.57
C ASP A 33 6.29 11.28 -0.52
N PHE A 34 5.67 10.83 0.57
CA PHE A 34 5.33 11.71 1.68
C PHE A 34 5.35 10.97 3.00
N ARG A 35 5.61 11.73 4.05
CA ARG A 35 5.37 11.31 5.42
C ARG A 35 4.24 12.12 6.02
N PHE A 36 3.53 11.55 6.98
CA PHE A 36 2.57 12.27 7.80
C PHE A 36 3.22 13.44 8.50
N GLN A 37 4.50 13.35 8.85
CA GLN A 37 5.24 14.49 9.40
C GLN A 37 5.30 15.68 8.42
N ASP A 38 5.42 15.40 7.12
CA ASP A 38 5.45 16.43 6.09
C ASP A 38 4.04 17.03 5.89
N ILE A 39 2.97 16.21 5.99
CA ILE A 39 1.58 16.69 6.00
C ILE A 39 1.32 17.58 7.21
N LYS A 40 1.73 17.16 8.41
CA LYS A 40 1.59 17.95 9.64
C LYS A 40 2.28 19.30 9.54
N SER A 41 3.52 19.29 9.02
CA SER A 41 4.30 20.51 8.81
C SER A 41 3.62 21.43 7.78
N LEU A 42 3.12 20.89 6.67
CA LEU A 42 2.36 21.64 5.68
C LEU A 42 1.08 22.23 6.29
N PHE A 43 0.34 21.43 7.04
CA PHE A 43 -0.92 21.82 7.66
C PHE A 43 -0.71 22.97 8.65
N TYR A 44 0.24 22.84 9.57
CA TYR A 44 0.61 23.89 10.50
C TYR A 44 0.98 25.19 9.78
N ASN A 45 1.85 25.12 8.77
CA ASN A 45 2.34 26.30 8.07
C ASN A 45 1.26 26.97 7.21
N LYS A 46 0.40 26.19 6.53
CA LYS A 46 -0.53 26.71 5.51
C LYS A 46 -1.96 26.91 5.99
N PHE A 47 -2.40 26.17 7.00
CA PHE A 47 -3.76 26.24 7.50
C PHE A 47 -3.80 27.00 8.82
N VAL A 48 -2.85 26.76 9.73
CA VAL A 48 -2.85 27.40 11.07
C VAL A 48 -2.11 28.73 11.07
N LEU A 49 -0.86 28.80 10.59
CA LEU A 49 -0.08 30.04 10.66
C LEU A 49 -0.57 31.13 9.70
N GLU A 50 -0.94 30.76 8.47
CA GLU A 50 -1.43 31.74 7.47
C GLU A 50 -2.80 32.31 7.85
N SER A 51 -3.68 31.55 8.50
CA SER A 51 -4.99 32.04 8.96
C SER A 51 -4.86 33.01 10.14
N LYS A 52 -3.88 32.82 11.03
CA LYS A 52 -3.59 33.74 12.14
C LYS A 52 -3.01 35.08 11.69
N LYS A 53 -2.28 35.14 10.55
CA LYS A 53 -1.73 36.39 10.01
C LYS A 53 -2.79 37.39 9.54
N SER A 54 -4.02 36.93 9.24
CA SER A 54 -5.13 37.82 8.88
C SER A 54 -5.85 38.46 10.07
N SER A 55 -5.68 37.94 11.28
CA SER A 55 -6.28 38.44 12.52
C SER A 55 -5.22 39.17 13.36
N TYR A 56 -5.23 40.50 13.34
CA TYR A 56 -4.20 41.38 13.94
C TYR A 56 -4.08 41.35 15.48
N ASN A 57 -4.75 40.44 16.19
CA ASN A 57 -4.73 40.41 17.66
C ASN A 57 -4.59 38.99 18.20
N GLN A 58 -3.86 38.90 19.32
CA GLN A 58 -3.71 37.79 20.27
C GLN A 58 -2.64 36.72 20.00
N GLY A 59 -1.58 36.81 20.84
CA GLY A 59 -1.09 35.69 21.65
C GLY A 59 -0.24 34.65 20.94
N ASN A 60 0.89 34.28 21.57
CA ASN A 60 1.72 33.12 21.22
C ASN A 60 0.99 31.78 21.49
N GLU A 61 -0.23 31.61 21.00
CA GLU A 61 -0.90 30.31 21.01
C GLU A 61 -0.25 29.43 19.94
N LYS A 62 0.70 28.61 20.40
CA LYS A 62 1.29 27.51 19.62
C LYS A 62 0.13 26.72 19.02
N GLY A 63 -0.03 26.79 17.70
CA GLY A 63 -1.04 25.96 17.02
C GLY A 63 -0.78 24.50 17.35
N LEU A 64 -1.77 23.83 17.93
CA LEU A 64 -1.68 22.42 18.25
C LEU A 64 -1.97 21.64 16.97
N VAL A 65 -0.98 20.91 16.48
CA VAL A 65 -1.22 19.87 15.46
C VAL A 65 -1.55 18.60 16.21
N SER A 66 -2.70 17.99 15.94
CA SER A 66 -3.13 16.77 16.59
C SER A 66 -2.11 15.62 16.44
N ASP A 67 -2.07 14.77 17.45
CA ASP A 67 -1.26 13.56 17.44
C ASP A 67 -1.71 12.59 16.34
N THR A 68 -0.79 11.78 15.84
CA THR A 68 -1.11 10.77 14.84
C THR A 68 -1.74 9.58 15.54
N PHE A 69 -2.93 9.19 15.12
CA PHE A 69 -3.56 7.95 15.56
C PHE A 69 -3.16 6.81 14.62
N LEU A 70 -2.52 5.76 15.16
CA LEU A 70 -2.07 4.60 14.40
C LEU A 70 -3.06 3.44 14.58
N LEU A 71 -3.56 2.91 13.46
CA LEU A 71 -4.29 1.66 13.40
C LEU A 71 -3.31 0.54 13.03
N ASN A 72 -2.97 -0.35 13.97
CA ASN A 72 -2.02 -1.44 13.76
C ASN A 72 -2.66 -2.84 13.79
N GLN A 73 -3.98 -2.92 13.88
CA GLN A 73 -4.70 -4.20 13.81
C GLN A 73 -5.31 -4.38 12.43
N ASN A 74 -4.86 -5.41 11.73
CA ASN A 74 -5.30 -5.75 10.39
C ASN A 74 -6.39 -6.84 10.47
N PHE A 75 -7.55 -6.57 9.85
CA PHE A 75 -8.71 -7.45 9.82
C PHE A 75 -8.94 -8.09 8.44
N ARG A 76 -8.06 -7.80 7.46
CA ARG A 76 -8.23 -8.23 6.07
C ARG A 76 -7.19 -9.28 5.67
N THR A 77 -5.96 -9.09 6.12
CA THR A 77 -4.81 -9.94 5.78
C THR A 77 -4.45 -10.87 6.93
N HIS A 78 -4.12 -12.13 6.61
CA HIS A 78 -3.67 -13.10 7.61
C HIS A 78 -2.23 -12.87 8.06
N ALA A 79 -1.89 -13.37 9.25
CA ALA A 79 -0.62 -13.12 9.93
C ALA A 79 0.61 -13.57 9.12
N GLY A 80 0.50 -14.62 8.30
CA GLY A 80 1.60 -15.11 7.45
C GLY A 80 2.08 -14.08 6.42
N VAL A 81 1.15 -13.50 5.65
CA VAL A 81 1.48 -12.43 4.68
C VAL A 81 1.96 -11.16 5.39
N LEU A 82 1.35 -10.80 6.52
CA LEU A 82 1.77 -9.62 7.28
C LEU A 82 3.21 -9.72 7.81
N LYS A 83 3.64 -10.90 8.27
CA LYS A 83 5.02 -11.12 8.70
C LYS A 83 6.01 -10.89 7.55
N LEU A 84 5.67 -11.35 6.35
CA LEU A 84 6.50 -11.09 5.17
C LEU A 84 6.50 -9.60 4.81
N SER A 85 5.33 -8.95 4.79
CA SER A 85 5.23 -7.51 4.53
C SER A 85 6.09 -6.71 5.52
N GLN A 86 5.98 -7.01 6.82
CA GLN A 86 6.73 -6.35 7.88
C GLN A 86 8.25 -6.44 7.68
N SER A 87 8.78 -7.58 7.24
CA SER A 87 10.22 -7.72 7.00
C SER A 87 10.70 -6.80 5.86
N ILE A 88 9.87 -6.59 4.83
CA ILE A 88 10.14 -5.63 3.75
C ILE A 88 10.05 -4.19 4.26
N ILE A 89 9.04 -3.86 5.09
CA ILE A 89 8.90 -2.52 5.68
C ILE A 89 10.10 -2.17 6.57
N GLU A 90 10.65 -3.14 7.31
CA GLU A 90 11.85 -2.94 8.11
C GLU A 90 13.08 -2.62 7.25
N LEU A 91 13.24 -3.31 6.12
CA LEU A 91 14.31 -3.00 5.16
C LEU A 91 14.12 -1.61 4.55
N LEU A 92 12.90 -1.26 4.15
CA LEU A 92 12.58 0.08 3.63
C LEU A 92 12.88 1.16 4.66
N SER A 93 12.46 0.96 5.91
CA SER A 93 12.70 1.91 7.01
C SER A 93 14.20 2.08 7.29
N ARG A 94 14.98 1.00 7.17
CA ARG A 94 16.42 1.01 7.42
C ARG A 94 17.21 1.70 6.30
N PHE A 95 16.91 1.39 5.04
CA PHE A 95 17.66 1.90 3.89
C PHE A 95 17.13 3.23 3.36
N PHE A 96 15.85 3.53 3.59
CA PHE A 96 15.16 4.73 3.13
C PHE A 96 14.37 5.42 4.27
N PRO A 97 15.04 5.81 5.37
CA PRO A 97 14.39 6.32 6.60
C PRO A 97 13.60 7.63 6.41
N HIS A 98 13.79 8.31 5.28
CA HIS A 98 13.10 9.57 4.97
C HIS A 98 11.93 9.38 4.00
N SER A 99 11.70 8.17 3.49
CA SER A 99 10.69 7.91 2.46
C SER A 99 9.37 7.42 3.04
N ILE A 100 9.37 6.80 4.23
CA ILE A 100 8.17 6.30 4.92
C ILE A 100 8.18 6.69 6.40
N ASP A 101 7.01 6.70 7.03
CA ASP A 101 6.91 6.86 8.49
C ASP A 101 7.28 5.56 9.21
N SER A 102 7.99 5.67 10.33
CA SER A 102 8.29 4.55 11.20
C SER A 102 7.08 4.24 12.07
N LEU A 103 6.26 3.29 11.64
CA LEU A 103 5.04 2.86 12.33
C LEU A 103 5.28 1.58 13.14
N LYS A 104 4.42 1.32 14.14
CA LYS A 104 4.43 0.04 14.84
C LYS A 104 4.01 -1.08 13.89
N PRO A 105 4.60 -2.28 13.99
CA PRO A 105 4.22 -3.42 13.18
C PRO A 105 2.72 -3.71 13.26
N GLU A 106 2.14 -4.08 12.12
CA GLU A 106 0.76 -4.56 12.07
C GLU A 106 0.63 -5.96 12.67
N THR A 107 -0.53 -6.22 13.27
CA THR A 107 -0.89 -7.52 13.84
C THR A 107 -2.23 -7.97 13.27
N SER A 108 -2.41 -9.28 13.10
CA SER A 108 -3.68 -9.85 12.64
C SER A 108 -4.09 -11.02 13.52
N LEU A 109 -5.40 -11.13 13.74
CA LEU A 109 -6.02 -12.25 14.43
C LEU A 109 -6.33 -13.41 13.47
N ILE A 110 -6.24 -13.18 12.16
CA ILE A 110 -6.49 -14.20 11.14
C ILE A 110 -5.23 -15.03 10.98
N TYR A 111 -5.32 -16.32 11.30
CA TYR A 111 -4.26 -17.27 11.02
C TYR A 111 -4.17 -17.55 9.51
N GLY A 112 -2.95 -17.69 9.00
CA GLY A 112 -2.71 -18.20 7.65
C GLY A 112 -1.23 -18.49 7.43
N GLU A 113 -0.95 -19.37 6.48
CA GLU A 113 0.38 -19.93 6.23
C GLU A 113 1.38 -18.89 5.71
N ALA A 114 2.67 -19.20 5.79
CA ALA A 114 3.70 -18.33 5.22
C ALA A 114 3.66 -18.40 3.68
N PRO A 115 3.86 -17.26 2.97
CA PRO A 115 3.97 -17.27 1.51
C PRO A 115 5.10 -18.20 1.04
N VAL A 116 4.86 -18.92 -0.06
CA VAL A 116 5.78 -19.90 -0.62
C VAL A 116 6.49 -19.33 -1.86
N VAL A 117 7.80 -19.55 -1.94
CA VAL A 117 8.59 -19.26 -3.15
C VAL A 117 8.69 -20.54 -3.97
N LEU A 118 8.23 -20.45 -5.23
CA LEU A 118 8.31 -21.57 -6.16
C LEU A 118 9.59 -21.46 -6.99
N GLU A 119 10.57 -22.31 -6.69
CA GLU A 119 11.79 -22.44 -7.48
C GLU A 119 11.59 -23.45 -8.62
N CYS A 120 11.70 -23.00 -9.87
CA CYS A 120 11.68 -23.91 -11.01
C CYS A 120 13.10 -24.23 -11.47
N TRP A 121 13.55 -25.45 -11.20
CA TRP A 121 14.88 -25.94 -11.55
C TRP A 121 15.01 -26.34 -13.04
N SER A 122 13.90 -26.35 -13.79
CA SER A 122 13.87 -26.71 -15.20
C SER A 122 13.83 -25.45 -16.08
N ARG A 123 14.30 -25.53 -17.33
CA ARG A 123 14.13 -24.45 -18.34
C ARG A 123 12.66 -24.20 -18.72
N LYS A 124 11.70 -24.97 -18.19
CA LYS A 124 10.27 -24.76 -18.44
C LYS A 124 9.71 -23.78 -17.42
N ASN A 125 8.97 -22.78 -17.88
CA ASN A 125 8.32 -21.79 -17.03
C ASN A 125 7.37 -22.48 -16.04
N ALA A 126 7.47 -22.15 -14.74
CA ALA A 126 6.60 -22.68 -13.70
C ALA A 126 5.11 -22.48 -14.02
N LEU A 127 4.78 -21.35 -14.67
CA LEU A 127 3.43 -21.03 -15.11
C LEU A 127 2.87 -22.03 -16.12
N VAL A 128 3.71 -22.59 -17.00
CA VAL A 128 3.28 -23.64 -17.93
C VAL A 128 2.97 -24.94 -17.18
N THR A 129 3.71 -25.24 -16.11
CA THR A 129 3.40 -26.41 -15.27
C THR A 129 2.10 -26.23 -14.48
N ILE A 130 1.85 -25.01 -13.99
CA ILE A 130 0.68 -24.69 -13.15
C ILE A 130 -0.59 -24.52 -13.99
N PHE A 131 -0.52 -23.81 -15.12
CA PHE A 131 -1.67 -23.42 -15.95
C PHE A 131 -1.72 -24.13 -17.33
N GLY A 132 -0.65 -24.81 -17.76
CA GLY A 132 -0.57 -25.40 -19.11
C GLY A 132 -1.16 -26.81 -19.24
N ASN A 133 -1.47 -27.52 -18.15
CA ASN A 133 -2.00 -28.88 -18.18
C ASN A 133 -3.53 -28.91 -18.00
N THR A 134 -4.28 -28.57 -19.05
CA THR A 134 -5.75 -28.74 -19.07
C THR A 134 -6.22 -30.18 -19.38
N GLY A 135 -5.33 -31.18 -19.33
CA GLY A 135 -5.63 -32.50 -19.93
C GLY A 135 -5.22 -33.78 -19.21
N HIS A 136 -4.43 -33.76 -18.13
CA HIS A 136 -4.09 -35.00 -17.42
C HIS A 136 -3.90 -34.78 -15.93
N GLU A 137 -4.66 -35.54 -15.15
CA GLU A 137 -4.52 -35.69 -13.70
C GLU A 137 -3.07 -36.00 -13.34
N CYS A 138 -2.37 -35.01 -12.79
CA CYS A 138 -1.07 -35.24 -12.15
C CYS A 138 -1.05 -34.46 -10.84
N GLY A 139 -1.44 -35.17 -9.77
CA GLY A 139 -1.10 -34.91 -8.37
C GLY A 139 -1.35 -33.49 -7.85
N LYS A 140 -2.53 -33.26 -7.24
CA LYS A 140 -2.80 -32.23 -6.20
C LYS A 140 -1.84 -31.01 -6.20
N ILE A 141 -1.75 -30.29 -7.30
CA ILE A 141 -1.32 -28.89 -7.25
C ILE A 141 -2.60 -28.13 -6.93
N VAL A 142 -2.69 -27.68 -5.68
CA VAL A 142 -3.88 -27.12 -5.06
C VAL A 142 -4.44 -25.97 -5.91
N GLY A 143 -5.61 -26.20 -6.52
CA GLY A 143 -6.65 -25.19 -6.73
C GLY A 143 -6.30 -23.91 -7.49
N PHE A 144 -5.41 -23.93 -8.48
CA PHE A 144 -5.22 -22.76 -9.34
C PHE A 144 -6.40 -22.64 -10.32
N GLY A 145 -7.41 -21.83 -9.97
CA GLY A 145 -8.66 -21.64 -10.73
C GLY A 145 -8.95 -20.17 -11.08
N ALA A 146 -10.12 -19.94 -11.69
CA ALA A 146 -10.57 -18.63 -12.20
C ALA A 146 -10.71 -17.51 -11.15
N GLU A 147 -10.61 -17.85 -9.87
CA GLU A 147 -10.65 -16.90 -8.74
C GLU A 147 -9.26 -16.33 -8.39
N GLN A 148 -8.20 -16.82 -9.03
CA GLN A 148 -6.85 -16.37 -8.73
C GLN A 148 -6.39 -15.20 -9.58
N VAL A 149 -5.60 -14.34 -8.95
CA VAL A 149 -5.06 -13.13 -9.55
C VAL A 149 -3.54 -13.19 -9.57
N ILE A 150 -2.98 -12.98 -10.75
CA ILE A 150 -1.53 -12.85 -10.97
C ILE A 150 -1.21 -11.36 -11.06
N LEU A 151 -0.37 -10.89 -10.14
CA LEU A 151 0.09 -9.51 -10.12
C LEU A 151 1.39 -9.40 -10.93
N VAL A 152 1.41 -8.45 -11.87
CA VAL A 152 2.58 -8.16 -12.71
C VAL A 152 3.00 -6.69 -12.58
N ARG A 153 4.27 -6.41 -12.89
CA ARG A 153 4.83 -5.07 -12.77
C ARG A 153 4.23 -4.08 -13.77
N ASP A 154 4.09 -4.48 -15.02
CA ASP A 154 3.74 -3.61 -16.13
C ASP A 154 2.99 -4.36 -17.25
N ASP A 155 2.50 -3.60 -18.22
CA ASP A 155 1.73 -4.10 -19.37
C ASP A 155 2.53 -5.03 -20.28
N TYR A 156 3.86 -4.88 -20.30
CA TYR A 156 4.72 -5.74 -21.09
C TYR A 156 4.76 -7.14 -20.48
N ALA A 157 5.07 -7.23 -19.18
CA ALA A 157 4.99 -8.49 -18.44
C ALA A 157 3.59 -9.09 -18.47
N ARG A 158 2.53 -8.27 -18.41
CA ARG A 158 1.15 -8.75 -18.55
C ARG A 158 0.93 -9.52 -19.83
N LYS A 159 1.37 -8.99 -20.98
CA LYS A 159 1.20 -9.64 -22.29
C LYS A 159 1.96 -10.96 -22.34
N GLU A 160 3.21 -10.99 -21.88
CA GLU A 160 4.00 -12.23 -21.84
C GLU A 160 3.32 -13.31 -20.98
N ILE A 161 2.79 -12.94 -19.81
CA ILE A 161 2.16 -13.88 -18.89
C ILE A 161 0.82 -14.40 -19.44
N LEU A 162 0.04 -13.54 -20.11
CA LEU A 162 -1.22 -13.93 -20.73
C LEU A 162 -1.04 -14.98 -21.83
N GLU A 163 0.09 -15.01 -22.53
CA GLU A 163 0.40 -16.06 -23.52
C GLU A 163 0.51 -17.45 -22.87
N TYR A 164 0.98 -17.54 -21.62
CA TYR A 164 1.11 -18.81 -20.90
C TYR A 164 -0.15 -19.21 -20.14
N VAL A 165 -0.83 -18.25 -19.52
CA VAL A 165 -1.96 -18.50 -18.59
C VAL A 165 -3.32 -18.52 -19.31
N GLY A 166 -3.43 -17.83 -20.45
CA GLY A 166 -4.67 -17.74 -21.22
C GLY A 166 -5.80 -17.09 -20.41
N LYS A 167 -6.97 -17.74 -20.37
CA LYS A 167 -8.19 -17.26 -19.66
C LYS A 167 -8.39 -17.89 -18.27
N GLN A 168 -7.37 -18.56 -17.73
CA GLN A 168 -7.51 -19.34 -16.51
C GLN A 168 -7.38 -18.52 -15.22
N ALA A 169 -6.71 -17.36 -15.28
CA ALA A 169 -6.54 -16.46 -14.16
C ALA A 169 -6.58 -14.99 -14.61
N LEU A 170 -6.89 -14.09 -13.68
CA LEU A 170 -6.87 -12.65 -13.94
C LEU A 170 -5.44 -12.11 -13.79
N VAL A 171 -4.93 -11.40 -14.79
CA VAL A 171 -3.58 -10.80 -14.73
C VAL A 171 -3.71 -9.28 -14.61
N LEU A 172 -3.33 -8.73 -13.46
CA LEU A 172 -3.43 -7.30 -13.15
C LEU A 172 -2.06 -6.68 -12.92
N THR A 173 -1.91 -5.41 -13.33
CA THR A 173 -0.75 -4.62 -12.93
C THR A 173 -0.88 -4.17 -11.46
N ILE A 174 0.25 -3.82 -10.83
CA ILE A 174 0.27 -3.27 -9.46
C ILE A 174 -0.62 -2.01 -9.33
N LEU A 175 -0.75 -1.22 -10.39
CA LEU A 175 -1.61 -0.04 -10.39
C LEU A 175 -3.10 -0.41 -10.42
N GLU A 176 -3.47 -1.38 -11.25
CA GLU A 176 -4.86 -1.85 -11.39
C GLU A 176 -5.34 -2.59 -10.14
N CYS A 177 -4.45 -3.31 -9.45
CA CYS A 177 -4.82 -4.04 -8.23
C CYS A 177 -4.93 -3.13 -6.99
N LYS A 178 -4.58 -1.85 -7.08
CA LYS A 178 -4.57 -0.95 -5.93
C LYS A 178 -6.00 -0.76 -5.39
N GLY A 179 -6.22 -1.21 -4.16
CA GLY A 179 -7.52 -1.12 -3.48
C GLY A 179 -8.43 -2.31 -3.74
N LEU A 180 -7.97 -3.32 -4.48
CA LEU A 180 -8.65 -4.61 -4.63
C LEU A 180 -8.09 -5.62 -3.63
N GLU A 181 -8.93 -6.61 -3.28
CA GLU A 181 -8.60 -7.67 -2.33
C GLU A 181 -8.97 -9.02 -2.93
N PHE A 182 -8.12 -10.02 -2.68
CA PHE A 182 -8.24 -11.37 -3.22
C PHE A 182 -7.96 -12.37 -2.12
N GLN A 183 -8.54 -13.57 -2.25
CA GLN A 183 -8.40 -14.67 -1.29
C GLN A 183 -7.24 -15.59 -1.64
#